data_AF-A0A7Y2MNX3-F1
#
_entry.id   AF-A0A7Y2MNX3-F1
#
_cell.length_a   1.000
_cell.length_b   1.000
_cell.length_c   1.000
_cell.angle_alpha   90.00
_cell.angle_beta   90.00
_cell.angle_gamma   90.00
#
_symmetry.space_group_name_H-M   'P 1'
#
loop_
_entity.id
_entity.type
_entity.pdbx_description
1 polymer ?
#
loop_
_entity_poly.entity_id
_entity_poly.type
_entity_poly.pdbx_seq_one_letter_code
_entity_poly.pdbx_strand_id
1 'polypeptide(L)'
;MIQCYKFQGKVVEEVSSMEDAHWIHLCPPFNEETIESYADRFSVPVDFIQDSLDIDERSRYEIEDEGKLILINTPIINQTMKENEAIYVTIPTGIILVDKKVITVSQPDNPIIERIL
;
A
#
# COMPACT_ATOMS: atom_id res chain seq x y z
N MET A 1 -9.01 -0.51 -6.21
CA MET A 1 -8.53 -1.72 -6.93
C MET A 1 -7.79 -2.64 -5.97
N ILE A 2 -7.95 -3.95 -6.14
CA ILE A 2 -7.20 -4.96 -5.38
C ILE A 2 -6.51 -5.87 -6.38
N GLN A 3 -5.22 -6.10 -6.19
CA GLN A 3 -4.45 -7.05 -6.98
C GLN A 3 -3.82 -8.07 -6.04
N CYS A 4 -3.84 -9.33 -6.42
CA CYS A 4 -3.43 -10.44 -5.57
C CYS A 4 -2.39 -11.28 -6.28
N TYR A 5 -1.29 -11.60 -5.60
CA TYR A 5 -0.15 -12.29 -6.17
C TYR A 5 0.32 -13.42 -5.29
N LYS A 6 0.80 -14.49 -5.91
CA LYS A 6 1.36 -15.66 -5.28
C LYS A 6 2.80 -15.88 -5.73
N PHE A 7 3.70 -15.97 -4.76
CA PHE A 7 5.08 -16.39 -5.00
C PHE A 7 5.20 -17.92 -5.20
N GLN A 8 5.78 -18.32 -6.32
CA GLN A 8 6.19 -19.70 -6.62
C GLN A 8 7.69 -19.75 -6.94
N GLY A 9 8.51 -19.91 -5.91
CA GLY A 9 9.97 -19.82 -6.04
C GLY A 9 10.41 -18.39 -6.39
N LYS A 10 10.87 -18.19 -7.64
CA LYS A 10 11.26 -16.87 -8.17
C LYS A 10 10.21 -16.25 -9.10
N VAL A 11 9.09 -16.93 -9.30
CA VAL A 11 8.00 -16.47 -10.16
C VAL A 11 6.92 -15.84 -9.29
N VAL A 12 6.37 -14.73 -9.78
CA VAL A 12 5.20 -14.06 -9.20
C VAL A 12 4.05 -14.26 -10.19
N GLU A 13 2.93 -14.79 -9.72
CA GLU A 13 1.73 -15.00 -10.53
C GLU A 13 0.55 -14.25 -9.91
N GLU A 14 -0.27 -13.60 -10.74
CA GLU A 14 -1.52 -13.00 -10.29
C GLU A 14 -2.56 -14.10 -10.01
N VAL A 15 -3.31 -13.94 -8.93
CA VAL A 15 -4.35 -14.87 -8.48
C VAL A 15 -5.65 -14.12 -8.19
N SER A 16 -6.78 -14.81 -8.27
CA SER A 16 -8.10 -14.21 -8.03
C SER A 16 -8.53 -14.19 -6.56
N SER A 17 -7.92 -15.02 -5.71
CA SER A 17 -8.26 -15.15 -4.29
C SER A 17 -7.23 -14.44 -3.41
N MET A 18 -7.72 -13.64 -2.45
CA MET A 18 -6.88 -13.03 -1.41
C MET A 18 -6.35 -14.07 -0.43
N GLU A 19 -7.08 -15.16 -0.20
CA GLU A 19 -6.69 -16.25 0.69
C GLU A 19 -5.41 -16.92 0.17
N ASP A 20 -5.36 -17.21 -1.12
CA ASP A 20 -4.22 -17.84 -1.80
C ASP A 20 -3.04 -16.89 -2.07
N ALA A 21 -3.25 -15.58 -1.90
CA ALA A 21 -2.24 -14.55 -2.16
C ALA A 21 -1.19 -14.50 -1.04
N HIS A 22 0.07 -14.40 -1.44
CA HIS A 22 1.18 -14.04 -0.54
C HIS A 22 1.41 -12.53 -0.51
N TRP A 23 1.07 -11.83 -1.59
CA TRP A 23 1.14 -10.38 -1.70
C TRP A 23 -0.18 -9.82 -2.21
N ILE A 24 -0.72 -8.83 -1.51
CA ILE A 24 -1.95 -8.13 -1.86
C ILE A 24 -1.63 -6.64 -2.02
N HIS A 25 -2.04 -6.04 -3.12
CA HIS A 25 -1.96 -4.59 -3.30
C HIS A 25 -3.35 -3.97 -3.20
N LEU A 26 -3.50 -3.02 -2.28
CA LEU A 26 -4.69 -2.20 -2.08
C LEU A 26 -4.44 -0.80 -2.64
N CYS A 27 -5.32 -0.36 -3.53
CA CYS A 27 -5.29 0.98 -4.11
C CYS A 27 -6.72 1.57 -4.14
N PRO A 28 -6.95 2.86 -3.86
CA PRO A 28 -8.27 3.49 -3.97
C PRO A 28 -8.94 3.29 -5.35
N PRO A 29 -10.25 3.59 -5.52
CA PRO A 29 -11.13 4.28 -4.57
C PRO A 29 -11.57 3.37 -3.42
N PHE A 30 -11.49 3.90 -2.20
CA PHE A 30 -12.05 3.29 -0.99
C PHE A 30 -12.93 4.31 -0.28
N ASN A 31 -13.97 3.83 0.41
CA ASN A 31 -14.67 4.59 1.44
C ASN A 31 -14.24 4.07 2.82
N GLU A 32 -14.68 4.73 3.89
CA GLU A 32 -14.35 4.33 5.28
C GLU A 32 -14.72 2.87 5.56
N GLU A 33 -15.93 2.44 5.16
CA GLU A 33 -16.40 1.06 5.32
C GLU A 33 -15.50 0.03 4.62
N THR A 34 -14.95 0.37 3.45
CA THR A 34 -14.03 -0.50 2.71
C THR A 34 -12.69 -0.60 3.41
N ILE A 35 -12.19 0.51 3.99
CA ILE A 35 -10.94 0.53 4.75
C ILE A 35 -11.09 -0.32 6.02
N GLU A 36 -12.17 -0.12 6.78
CA GLU A 36 -12.49 -0.92 7.97
C GLU A 36 -12.61 -2.41 7.61
N SER A 37 -13.32 -2.74 6.53
CA SER A 37 -13.48 -4.12 6.08
C SER A 37 -12.15 -4.81 5.74
N TYR A 38 -11.19 -4.10 5.13
CA TYR A 38 -9.86 -4.65 4.89
C TYR A 38 -9.04 -4.80 6.16
N ALA A 39 -9.07 -3.79 7.04
CA ALA A 39 -8.39 -3.84 8.33
C ALA A 39 -8.85 -5.05 9.14
N ASP A 40 -10.17 -5.25 9.26
CA ASP A 40 -10.77 -6.40 9.92
C ASP A 40 -10.38 -7.72 9.25
N ARG A 41 -10.50 -7.80 7.92
CA ARG A 41 -10.22 -9.03 7.16
C ARG A 41 -8.77 -9.47 7.30
N PHE A 42 -7.83 -8.54 7.33
CA PHE A 42 -6.41 -8.82 7.49
C PHE A 42 -5.94 -8.81 8.94
N SER A 43 -6.84 -8.48 9.89
CA SER A 43 -6.54 -8.36 11.31
C SER A 43 -5.36 -7.42 11.57
N VAL A 44 -5.41 -6.23 10.95
CA VAL A 44 -4.42 -5.15 11.13
C VAL A 44 -5.12 -3.87 11.60
N PRO A 45 -4.40 -2.96 12.29
CA PRO A 45 -4.95 -1.67 12.64
C PRO A 45 -5.48 -0.91 11.42
N VAL A 46 -6.64 -0.27 11.56
CA VAL A 46 -7.27 0.51 10.48
C VAL A 46 -6.37 1.67 10.03
N ASP A 47 -5.68 2.27 11.00
CA ASP A 47 -4.72 3.36 10.82
C ASP A 47 -3.58 2.95 9.86
N PHE A 48 -3.20 1.67 9.81
CA PHE A 48 -2.16 1.23 8.85
C PHE A 48 -2.57 1.45 7.39
N ILE A 49 -3.85 1.28 7.08
CA ILE A 49 -4.37 1.52 5.73
C ILE A 49 -4.62 3.02 5.53
N GLN A 50 -5.17 3.71 6.53
CA GLN A 50 -5.47 5.14 6.46
C GLN A 50 -4.19 5.98 6.29
N ASP A 51 -3.18 5.75 7.13
CA ASP A 51 -1.91 6.49 7.12
C ASP A 51 -1.11 6.23 5.84
N SER A 52 -1.33 5.08 5.21
CA SER A 52 -0.75 4.77 3.89
C SER A 52 -1.38 5.54 2.75
N LEU A 53 -2.53 6.16 2.97
CA LEU A 53 -3.27 6.97 2.01
C LEU A 53 -3.25 8.46 2.38
N ASP A 54 -2.91 8.81 3.62
CA ASP A 54 -2.71 10.21 4.02
C ASP A 54 -1.45 10.78 3.36
N ILE A 55 -1.57 11.91 2.67
CA ILE A 55 -0.45 12.56 1.98
C ILE A 55 0.48 13.31 2.96
N ASP A 56 -0.01 13.64 4.15
CA ASP A 56 0.74 14.41 5.15
C ASP A 56 1.57 13.51 6.07
N GLU A 57 1.51 12.19 5.87
CA GLU A 57 2.21 11.24 6.71
C GLU A 57 3.71 11.11 6.42
N ARG A 58 4.43 10.71 7.47
CA ARG A 58 5.89 10.59 7.49
C ARG A 58 6.32 9.14 7.50
N SER A 59 7.42 8.88 6.79
CA SER A 59 8.03 7.55 6.78
C SER A 59 8.42 7.10 8.17
N ARG A 60 7.99 5.90 8.55
CA ARG A 60 8.21 5.33 9.88
C ARG A 60 8.09 3.80 9.83
N TYR A 61 8.50 3.19 10.93
CA TYR A 61 8.26 1.79 11.20
C TYR A 61 7.46 1.66 12.47
N GLU A 62 6.40 0.87 12.41
CA GLU A 62 5.42 0.72 13.47
C GLU A 62 5.05 -0.74 13.66
N ILE A 63 4.86 -1.13 14.92
CA ILE A 63 4.43 -2.47 15.32
C ILE A 63 3.25 -2.28 16.26
N GLU A 64 2.13 -2.87 15.89
CA GLU A 64 0.91 -2.90 16.70
C GLU A 64 0.20 -4.23 16.46
N ASP A 65 -0.25 -4.84 17.56
CA ASP A 65 -0.73 -6.23 17.59
C ASP A 65 0.24 -7.20 16.91
N GLU A 66 -0.22 -7.96 15.91
CA GLU A 66 0.62 -8.85 15.10
C GLU A 66 1.07 -8.21 13.77
N GLY A 67 0.61 -6.98 13.49
CA GLY A 67 0.91 -6.23 12.29
C GLY A 67 2.19 -5.40 12.42
N LYS A 68 2.89 -5.25 11.29
CA LYS A 68 4.02 -4.31 11.17
C LYS A 68 3.79 -3.42 9.97
N LEU A 69 3.79 -2.11 10.17
CA LEU A 69 3.75 -1.13 9.10
C LEU A 69 5.15 -0.59 8.83
N ILE A 70 5.55 -0.66 7.58
CA ILE A 70 6.66 0.11 7.04
C ILE A 70 6.02 1.16 6.13
N LEU A 71 5.97 2.40 6.59
CA LEU A 71 5.49 3.52 5.80
C LEU A 71 6.69 4.22 5.16
N ILE A 72 6.71 4.33 3.84
CA ILE A 72 7.80 4.97 3.10
C ILE A 72 7.25 5.97 2.09
N ASN A 73 7.87 7.14 2.03
CA ASN A 73 7.47 8.19 1.10
C ASN A 73 8.14 7.93 -0.25
N THR A 74 7.35 7.55 -1.24
CA THR A 74 7.80 7.25 -2.60
C THR A 74 7.66 8.47 -3.51
N PRO A 75 8.63 8.73 -4.40
CA PRO A 75 8.57 9.86 -5.31
C PRO A 75 7.54 9.63 -6.43
N ILE A 76 6.75 10.67 -6.72
CA ILE A 76 5.82 10.75 -7.85
C ILE A 76 6.06 12.02 -8.65
N ILE A 77 5.64 12.03 -9.91
CA ILE A 77 5.69 13.23 -10.75
C ILE A 77 4.73 14.25 -10.15
N ASN A 78 5.21 15.47 -9.94
CA ASN A 78 4.37 16.55 -9.46
C ASN A 78 3.42 17.03 -10.58
N GLN A 79 2.11 16.86 -10.38
CA GLN A 79 1.09 17.20 -11.38
C GLN A 79 0.70 18.68 -11.40
N THR A 80 1.10 19.48 -10.42
CA THR A 80 0.69 20.89 -10.32
C THR A 80 1.35 21.81 -11.35
N MET A 81 2.45 21.37 -12.00
CA MET A 81 3.09 21.99 -13.18
C MET A 81 3.25 23.52 -13.10
N LYS A 82 3.45 24.10 -11.90
CA LYS A 82 3.67 25.55 -11.75
C LYS A 82 5.15 25.88 -11.89
N GLU A 83 5.43 27.09 -12.38
CA GLU A 83 6.79 27.64 -12.38
C GLU A 83 7.35 27.66 -10.96
N ASN A 84 8.58 27.15 -10.80
CA ASN A 84 9.33 27.05 -9.53
C ASN A 84 8.85 25.99 -8.52
N GLU A 85 7.95 25.07 -8.88
CA GLU A 85 7.66 23.91 -8.04
C GLU A 85 8.62 22.73 -8.32
N ALA A 86 8.77 21.85 -7.33
CA ALA A 86 9.59 20.65 -7.48
C ALA A 86 8.99 19.72 -8.55
N ILE A 87 9.86 19.14 -9.40
CA ILE A 87 9.47 18.17 -10.45
C ILE A 87 8.86 16.90 -9.83
N TYR A 88 9.36 16.51 -8.65
CA TYR A 88 8.87 15.36 -7.90
C TYR A 88 8.38 15.80 -6.53
N VAL A 89 7.28 15.19 -6.10
CA VAL A 89 6.82 15.20 -4.71
C VAL A 89 6.86 13.78 -4.18
N THR A 90 6.71 13.60 -2.88
CA THR A 90 6.65 12.26 -2.29
C THR A 90 5.30 12.03 -1.65
N ILE A 91 4.75 10.84 -1.85
CA ILE A 91 3.52 10.38 -1.20
C ILE A 91 3.82 9.13 -0.38
N PRO A 92 3.12 8.89 0.74
CA PRO A 92 3.30 7.67 1.50
C PRO A 92 2.88 6.42 0.71
N THR A 93 3.54 5.32 1.03
CA THR A 93 3.25 3.97 0.55
C THR A 93 3.48 3.02 1.70
N GLY A 94 2.42 2.33 2.08
CA GLY A 94 2.44 1.35 3.16
C GLY A 94 2.88 -0.01 2.68
N ILE A 95 3.75 -0.64 3.46
CA ILE A 95 4.05 -2.08 3.37
C ILE A 95 3.70 -2.67 4.73
N ILE A 96 2.58 -3.38 4.78
CA ILE A 96 2.06 -4.03 5.97
C ILE A 96 2.49 -5.50 5.92
N LEU A 97 3.15 -5.96 6.97
CA LEU A 97 3.53 -7.36 7.16
C LEU A 97 2.65 -7.92 8.27
N VAL A 98 1.85 -8.93 7.92
CA VAL A 98 0.97 -9.64 8.87
C VAL A 98 0.94 -11.12 8.48
N ASP A 99 1.04 -12.01 9.47
CA ASP A 99 1.17 -13.45 9.26
C ASP A 99 2.24 -13.85 8.22
N LYS A 100 1.79 -14.36 7.07
CA LYS A 100 2.59 -14.77 5.91
C LYS A 100 2.23 -13.96 4.67
N LYS A 101 1.62 -12.79 4.86
CA LYS A 101 1.16 -11.90 3.80
C LYS A 101 1.93 -10.59 3.83
N VAL A 102 2.22 -10.08 2.64
CA VAL A 102 2.66 -8.70 2.42
C VAL A 102 1.49 -7.95 1.83
N ILE A 103 1.11 -6.83 2.42
CA ILE A 103 0.05 -5.97 1.91
C ILE A 103 0.67 -4.62 1.56
N THR A 104 0.60 -4.21 0.30
CA THR A 104 1.03 -2.87 -0.12
C THR A 104 -0.17 -1.96 -0.29
N VAL A 105 -0.10 -0.75 0.27
CA VAL A 105 -1.16 0.26 0.16
C VAL A 105 -0.55 1.53 -0.44
N SER A 106 -1.15 2.07 -1.51
CA SER A 106 -0.70 3.32 -2.11
C SER A 106 -1.83 4.09 -2.75
N GLN A 107 -1.59 5.37 -3.03
CA GLN A 107 -2.41 6.14 -3.96
C GLN A 107 -2.30 5.58 -5.39
N PRO A 108 -3.29 5.87 -6.26
CA PRO A 108 -3.22 5.56 -7.68
C PRO A 108 -2.02 6.21 -8.39
N ASP A 109 -1.67 5.70 -9.57
CA ASP A 109 -0.61 6.23 -10.44
C ASP A 109 0.77 6.37 -9.76
N ASN A 110 1.09 5.43 -8.85
CA ASN A 110 2.39 5.39 -8.19
C ASN A 110 3.40 4.59 -9.05
N PRO A 111 4.39 5.25 -9.70
CA PRO A 111 5.32 4.61 -10.63
C PRO A 111 6.27 3.63 -9.95
N ILE A 112 6.45 3.72 -8.62
CA ILE A 112 7.24 2.76 -7.87
C ILE A 112 6.48 1.45 -7.73
N ILE A 113 5.19 1.52 -7.40
CA ILE A 113 4.31 0.35 -7.29
C ILE A 113 4.12 -0.32 -8.66
N GLU A 114 3.83 0.45 -9.70
CA GLU A 114 3.69 -0.06 -11.08
C GLU A 114 4.93 -0.80 -11.59
N ARG A 115 6.11 -0.46 -11.06
CA ARG A 115 7.38 -1.07 -11.48
C ARG A 115 7.68 -2.38 -10.75
N ILE A 116 7.07 -2.60 -9.59
CA ILE A 116 7.31 -3.80 -8.77
C ILE A 116 6.19 -4.83 -8.89
N LEU A 117 4.97 -4.40 -9.25
CA LEU A 117 3.87 -5.28 -9.64
C LEU A 117 4.10 -5.87 -11.04
#